data_AF-A0A3M1UY15-F1
#
_entry.id   AF-A0A3M1UY15-F1
#
_cell.length_a   1.000
_cell.length_b   1.000
_cell.length_c   1.000
_cell.angle_alpha   90.00
_cell.angle_beta   90.00
_cell.angle_gamma   90.00
#
_symmetry.space_group_name_H-M   'P 1'
#
loop_
_entity.id
_entity.type
_entity.pdbx_description
1 polymer ?
#
loop_
_entity_poly.entity_id
_entity_poly.type
_entity_poly.pdbx_seq_one_letter_code
_entity_poly.pdbx_strand_id
1 'polypeptide(L)'
;MTRHVEEALRGLHPLVARWFRDRFGEPTEPQRRGWPAIASGAHTLIAAPTGSGKTLAAFLFVLDRLIRERLAGSLSERTRVVYVSPLRALSNDMRRNLQAPLAELSAAAVAEGLVPADAVPLLRV
;
A
#
# COMPACT_ATOMS: atom_id res chain seq x y z
N MET A 1 -16.50 -6.04 16.79
CA MET A 1 -15.08 -5.87 16.40
C MET A 1 -14.90 -5.77 14.88
N THR A 2 -15.59 -6.61 14.11
CA THR A 2 -15.57 -6.67 12.62
C THR A 2 -15.87 -5.35 11.90
N ARG A 3 -16.76 -4.51 12.44
CA ARG A 3 -17.18 -3.24 11.81
C ARG A 3 -16.05 -2.21 11.63
N HIS A 4 -15.14 -2.12 12.61
CA HIS A 4 -14.02 -1.16 12.57
C HIS A 4 -12.92 -1.60 11.58
N VAL A 5 -12.75 -2.91 11.38
CA VAL A 5 -11.83 -3.47 10.39
C VAL A 5 -12.30 -3.16 8.98
N GLU A 6 -13.59 -3.38 8.71
CA GLU A 6 -14.18 -3.04 7.40
C GLU A 6 -14.10 -1.54 7.12
N GLU A 7 -14.42 -0.69 8.09
CA GLU A 7 -14.37 0.76 7.92
C GLU A 7 -12.96 1.28 7.58
N ALA A 8 -11.92 0.74 8.22
CA ALA A 8 -10.54 1.13 7.94
C ALA A 8 -10.10 0.77 6.51
N LEU A 9 -10.57 -0.38 5.99
CA LEU A 9 -10.20 -0.86 4.66
C LEU A 9 -11.12 -0.36 3.53
N ARG A 10 -12.30 0.19 3.83
CA ARG A 10 -13.26 0.72 2.83
C ARG A 10 -12.66 1.81 1.92
N GLY A 11 -11.65 2.54 2.39
CA GLY A 11 -10.97 3.56 1.59
C GLY A 11 -10.02 2.99 0.52
N LEU A 12 -9.66 1.71 0.61
CA LEU A 12 -8.73 1.06 -0.31
C LEU A 12 -9.47 0.40 -1.48
N HIS A 13 -8.76 0.17 -2.57
CA HIS A 13 -9.23 -0.63 -3.69
C HIS A 13 -9.51 -2.06 -3.21
N PRO A 14 -10.60 -2.73 -3.66
CA PRO A 14 -10.96 -4.07 -3.19
C PRO A 14 -9.84 -5.10 -3.30
N LEU A 15 -9.05 -5.05 -4.37
CA LEU A 15 -7.85 -5.90 -4.56
C LEU A 15 -6.85 -5.74 -3.41
N VAL A 16 -6.55 -4.49 -3.04
CA VAL A 16 -5.56 -4.14 -2.02
C VAL A 16 -6.09 -4.50 -0.63
N ALA A 17 -7.38 -4.25 -0.38
CA ALA A 17 -8.04 -4.63 0.86
C ALA A 17 -8.12 -6.15 1.06
N ARG A 18 -8.33 -6.94 0.00
CA ARG A 18 -8.25 -8.41 0.05
C ARG A 18 -6.83 -8.86 0.33
N TRP A 19 -5.88 -8.44 -0.50
CA TRP A 19 -4.47 -8.77 -0.33
C TRP A 19 -3.94 -8.45 1.07
N PHE A 20 -4.30 -7.28 1.62
CA PHE A 20 -3.92 -6.91 2.98
C PHE A 20 -4.46 -7.89 4.02
N ARG A 21 -5.75 -8.25 3.93
CA ARG A 21 -6.38 -9.19 4.87
C ARG A 21 -5.77 -10.58 4.78
N ASP A 22 -5.53 -11.07 3.56
CA ASP A 22 -4.97 -12.40 3.35
C ASP A 22 -3.52 -12.48 3.86
N ARG A 23 -2.76 -11.39 3.74
CA ARG A 23 -1.34 -11.36 4.12
C ARG A 23 -1.09 -10.99 5.58
N PHE A 24 -1.88 -10.06 6.14
CA PHE A 24 -1.62 -9.45 7.45
C PHE A 24 -2.78 -9.58 8.44
N GLY A 25 -3.95 -10.05 8.01
CA GLY A 25 -5.13 -10.16 8.86
C GLY A 25 -5.77 -8.80 9.14
N GLU A 26 -5.80 -8.40 10.41
CA GLU A 26 -6.50 -7.19 10.84
C GLU A 26 -5.58 -5.96 10.91
N PRO A 27 -6.08 -4.75 10.57
CA PRO A 27 -5.33 -3.52 10.72
C PRO A 27 -4.92 -3.24 12.17
N THR A 28 -3.69 -2.79 12.39
CA THR A 28 -3.22 -2.33 13.71
C THR A 28 -3.81 -0.97 14.09
N GLU A 29 -3.69 -0.57 15.35
CA GLU A 29 -4.22 0.72 15.82
C GLU A 29 -3.67 1.94 15.05
N PRO A 30 -2.35 2.08 14.79
CA PRO A 30 -1.83 3.17 13.95
C PRO A 30 -2.36 3.15 12.50
N GLN A 31 -2.68 1.97 11.97
CA GLN A 31 -3.24 1.83 10.62
C GLN A 31 -4.70 2.32 10.59
N ARG A 32 -5.54 1.83 11.51
CA ARG A 32 -6.96 2.25 11.62
C ARG A 32 -7.10 3.75 11.81
N ARG A 33 -6.24 4.35 12.64
CA ARG A 33 -6.26 5.81 12.89
C ARG A 33 -5.61 6.63 11.77
N GLY A 34 -4.56 6.09 11.14
CA GLY A 34 -3.80 6.80 10.12
C GLY A 34 -4.47 6.85 8.76
N TRP A 35 -5.11 5.75 8.32
CA TRP A 35 -5.64 5.66 6.96
C TRP A 35 -6.72 6.69 6.62
N PRO A 36 -7.71 7.02 7.49
CA PRO A 36 -8.67 8.07 7.18
C PRO A 36 -8.01 9.43 6.93
N ALA A 37 -6.99 9.78 7.73
CA ALA A 37 -6.25 11.03 7.57
C ALA A 37 -5.43 11.04 6.27
N ILE A 38 -4.71 9.95 5.98
CA ILE A 38 -3.93 9.80 4.74
C ILE A 38 -4.86 9.86 3.52
N ALA A 39 -6.00 9.17 3.57
CA ALA A 39 -6.98 9.10 2.48
C ALA A 39 -7.62 10.46 2.16
N SER A 40 -7.75 11.34 3.16
CA SER A 40 -8.24 12.71 2.96
C SER A 40 -7.26 13.62 2.20
N GLY A 41 -6.00 13.19 2.02
CA GLY A 41 -4.93 14.02 1.45
C GLY A 41 -4.25 14.94 2.46
N ALA A 42 -4.62 14.88 3.74
CA ALA A 42 -4.00 15.67 4.79
C ALA A 42 -2.56 15.22 5.09
N HIS A 43 -1.70 16.19 5.42
CA HIS A 43 -0.39 15.89 6.01
C HIS A 43 -0.58 15.13 7.33
N THR A 44 -0.03 13.93 7.41
CA THR A 44 -0.32 13.00 8.52
C THR A 44 0.97 12.60 9.23
N LEU A 45 1.02 12.81 10.54
CA LEU A 45 2.07 12.30 11.42
C LEU A 45 1.53 11.10 12.21
N ILE A 46 2.16 9.93 12.04
CA ILE A 46 1.84 8.73 12.81
C ILE A 46 2.92 8.53 13.88
N ALA A 47 2.58 8.85 15.13
CA ALA A 47 3.41 8.56 16.30
C ALA A 47 2.96 7.24 16.95
N ALA A 48 3.78 6.20 16.84
CA ALA A 48 3.51 4.88 17.41
C ALA A 48 4.82 4.15 17.76
N PRO A 49 4.80 3.20 18.71
CA PRO A 49 5.98 2.38 19.03
C PRO A 49 6.55 1.64 17.81
N THR A 50 7.79 1.16 17.95
CA THR A 50 8.37 0.22 16.98
C THR A 50 7.54 -1.07 16.93
N GLY A 51 7.53 -1.74 15.78
CA GLY A 51 6.73 -2.96 15.59
C GLY A 51 5.21 -2.74 15.42
N SER A 52 4.67 -1.54 15.66
CA SER A 52 3.21 -1.30 15.59
C SER A 52 2.63 -1.19 14.17
N GLY A 53 3.40 -1.50 13.12
CA GLY A 53 2.94 -1.44 11.73
C GLY A 53 2.85 -0.04 11.11
N LYS A 54 3.49 0.98 11.69
CA LYS A 54 3.49 2.38 11.18
C LYS A 54 3.99 2.50 9.74
N THR A 55 4.96 1.67 9.37
CA THR A 55 5.52 1.59 8.01
C THR A 55 4.43 1.19 7.03
N LEU A 56 3.77 0.05 7.27
CA LEU A 56 2.68 -0.43 6.42
C LEU A 56 1.49 0.54 6.40
N ALA A 57 1.24 1.27 7.49
CA ALA A 57 0.21 2.32 7.52
C ALA A 57 0.44 3.37 6.43
N ALA A 58 1.68 3.85 6.26
CA ALA A 58 2.03 4.80 5.22
C ALA A 58 2.09 4.16 3.82
N PHE A 59 2.73 2.99 3.69
CA PHE A 59 2.99 2.40 2.38
C PHE A 59 1.78 1.73 1.74
N LEU A 60 0.81 1.23 2.50
CA LEU A 60 -0.36 0.59 1.92
C LEU A 60 -1.14 1.55 1.01
N PHE A 61 -1.24 2.82 1.40
CA PHE A 61 -1.92 3.84 0.59
C PHE A 61 -1.14 4.20 -0.68
N VAL A 62 0.19 4.10 -0.65
CA VAL A 62 1.04 4.24 -1.85
C VAL A 62 0.73 3.11 -2.83
N LEU A 63 0.70 1.87 -2.35
CA LEU A 63 0.36 0.70 -3.16
C LEU A 63 -1.05 0.83 -3.77
N ASP A 64 -2.00 1.29 -2.95
CA ASP A 64 -3.38 1.53 -3.38
C ASP A 64 -3.49 2.52 -4.54
N ARG A 65 -2.80 3.66 -4.43
CA ARG A 65 -2.78 4.67 -5.51
C ARG A 65 -2.15 4.12 -6.79
N LEU A 66 -1.04 3.39 -6.68
CA LEU A 66 -0.38 2.77 -7.84
C LEU A 66 -1.29 1.77 -8.55
N ILE A 67 -2.00 0.93 -7.78
CA ILE A 67 -2.97 -0.02 -8.33
C ILE A 67 -4.12 0.71 -9.01
N ARG A 68 -4.70 1.73 -8.38
CA ARG A 68 -5.79 2.50 -8.99
C ARG A 68 -5.35 3.18 -10.30
N GLU A 69 -4.19 3.82 -10.31
CA GLU A 69 -3.65 4.46 -11.53
C GLU A 69 -3.45 3.44 -12.65
N ARG A 70 -2.94 2.26 -12.31
CA ARG A 70 -2.75 1.14 -13.23
C ARG A 70 -4.05 0.65 -13.83
N LEU A 71 -5.06 0.39 -13.00
CA LEU A 71 -6.35 -0.09 -13.44
C LEU A 71 -7.10 0.93 -14.30
N ALA A 72 -6.87 2.22 -14.05
CA ALA A 72 -7.40 3.30 -14.87
C ALA A 72 -6.61 3.54 -16.18
N GLY A 73 -5.53 2.79 -16.46
CA GLY A 73 -4.67 3.02 -17.62
C GLY A 73 -3.89 4.34 -17.57
N SER A 74 -3.82 4.99 -16.41
CA SER A 74 -3.23 6.31 -16.20
C SER A 74 -1.81 6.27 -15.59
N LEU A 75 -1.27 5.06 -15.39
CA LEU A 75 0.04 4.85 -14.82
C LEU A 75 1.15 5.27 -15.82
N SER A 76 1.70 6.48 -15.64
CA SER A 76 2.83 7.01 -16.42
C SER A 76 4.21 6.67 -15.84
N GLU A 77 5.30 6.69 -16.61
CA GLU A 77 6.67 6.52 -16.09
C GLU A 77 7.18 7.81 -15.42
N ARG A 78 6.88 8.00 -14.13
CA ARG A 78 7.35 9.16 -13.32
C ARG A 78 7.49 8.80 -11.84
N THR A 79 8.31 9.56 -11.12
CA THR A 79 8.41 9.46 -9.66
C THR A 79 7.10 9.89 -9.01
N ARG A 80 6.56 9.06 -8.09
CA ARG A 80 5.29 9.31 -7.39
C ARG A 80 5.43 9.47 -5.90
N VAL A 81 6.44 8.81 -5.32
CA VAL A 81 6.66 8.77 -3.89
C VAL A 81 8.15 8.91 -3.63
N VAL A 82 8.48 9.80 -2.69
CA VAL A 82 9.83 9.97 -2.17
C VAL A 82 9.82 9.49 -0.73
N TYR A 83 10.61 8.46 -0.45
CA TYR A 83 10.84 7.98 0.91
C TYR A 83 12.18 8.51 1.41
N VAL A 84 12.16 9.17 2.57
CA VAL A 84 13.34 9.72 3.22
C VAL A 84 13.57 8.98 4.53
N SER A 85 14.80 8.52 4.74
CA SER A 85 15.24 7.84 5.95
C SER A 85 16.54 8.45 6.44
N PRO A 86 16.73 8.59 7.77
CA PRO A 86 18.02 9.01 8.33
C PRO A 86 19.10 7.92 8.23
N LEU A 87 18.73 6.67 7.93
CA LEU A 87 19.64 5.52 7.88
C LEU A 87 19.55 4.77 6.55
N ARG A 88 20.71 4.47 5.94
CA ARG A 88 20.80 3.70 4.70
C ARG A 88 20.24 2.27 4.83
N ALA A 89 20.44 1.63 5.97
CA ALA A 89 19.92 0.29 6.25
C ALA A 89 18.39 0.25 6.13
N LEU A 90 17.72 1.25 6.71
CA LEU A 90 16.27 1.36 6.66
C LEU A 90 15.75 1.66 5.24
N SER A 91 16.50 2.43 4.42
CA SER A 91 16.17 2.61 3.00
C SER A 91 16.23 1.28 2.22
N ASN A 92 17.24 0.47 2.47
CA ASN A 92 17.38 -0.85 1.84
C ASN A 92 16.27 -1.81 2.27
N ASP A 93 15.90 -1.79 3.55
CA ASP A 93 14.76 -2.55 4.08
C ASP A 93 13.46 -2.10 3.42
N MET A 94 13.26 -0.79 3.29
CA MET A 94 12.05 -0.27 2.67
C MET A 94 11.90 -0.68 1.22
N ARG A 95 12.99 -0.66 0.45
CA ARG A 95 12.97 -1.15 -0.92
C ARG A 95 12.47 -2.60 -0.96
N ARG A 96 13.07 -3.51 -0.18
CA ARG A 96 12.66 -4.92 -0.13
C ARG A 96 11.19 -5.09 0.28
N ASN A 97 10.76 -4.32 1.28
CA ASN A 97 9.39 -4.35 1.79
C ASN A 97 8.35 -3.80 0.80
N LEU A 98 8.75 -3.08 -0.26
CA LEU A 98 7.85 -2.63 -1.33
C LEU A 98 7.84 -3.56 -2.54
N GLN A 99 8.98 -4.18 -2.85
CA GLN A 99 9.12 -5.05 -4.02
C GLN A 99 8.16 -6.24 -3.98
N ALA A 100 8.11 -6.96 -2.85
CA ALA A 100 7.25 -8.12 -2.71
C ALA A 100 5.74 -7.76 -2.77
N PRO A 101 5.23 -6.78 -2.01
CA PRO A 101 3.84 -6.33 -2.15
C PRO A 101 3.45 -5.89 -3.55
N LEU A 102 4.31 -5.15 -4.26
CA LEU A 102 4.02 -4.71 -5.62
C LEU A 102 3.91 -5.87 -6.60
N ALA A 103 4.81 -6.86 -6.48
CA ALA A 103 4.77 -8.05 -7.31
C ALA A 103 3.51 -8.89 -7.04
N GLU A 104 3.18 -9.11 -5.77
CA GLU A 104 1.99 -9.86 -5.36
C GLU A 104 0.70 -9.18 -5.82
N LEU A 105 0.56 -7.86 -5.61
CA LEU A 105 -0.60 -7.11 -6.07
C LEU A 105 -0.71 -7.08 -7.59
N SER A 106 0.42 -7.02 -8.32
CA SER A 106 0.40 -7.11 -9.78
C SER A 106 -0.09 -8.49 -10.24
N ALA A 107 0.42 -9.57 -9.63
CA ALA A 107 -0.01 -10.92 -9.93
C ALA A 107 -1.49 -11.14 -9.61
N ALA A 108 -1.97 -10.62 -8.47
CA ALA A 108 -3.38 -10.67 -8.09
C ALA A 108 -4.26 -9.92 -9.09
N ALA A 109 -3.84 -8.75 -9.58
CA ALA A 109 -4.57 -8.00 -10.59
C ALA A 109 -4.69 -8.76 -11.92
N VAL A 110 -3.63 -9.46 -12.35
CA VAL A 110 -3.66 -10.34 -13.54
C VAL A 110 -4.58 -11.54 -13.32
N ALA A 111 -4.48 -12.20 -12.16
CA ALA A 111 -5.28 -13.37 -11.83
C ALA A 111 -6.79 -13.07 -11.77
N GLU A 112 -7.16 -11.85 -11.35
CA GLU A 112 -8.55 -11.37 -11.36
C GLU A 112 -9.00 -10.82 -12.73
N GLY A 113 -8.13 -10.84 -13.75
CA GLY A 113 -8.44 -10.31 -15.09
C GLY A 113 -8.58 -8.79 -15.14
N LEU A 114 -8.10 -8.07 -14.12
CA LEU A 114 -8.18 -6.60 -14.03
C LEU A 114 -7.15 -5.91 -14.91
N VAL A 115 -6.05 -6.60 -15.25
CA VAL A 115 -5.02 -6.15 -16.18
C VAL A 115 -4.60 -7.31 -17.10
N PRO A 116 -4.13 -7.03 -18.33
CA PRO A 116 -3.55 -8.04 -19.21
C PRO A 116 -2.33 -8.75 -18.59
N ALA A 117 -2.10 -10.01 -18.98
CA ALA A 117 -0.99 -10.81 -18.47
C ALA A 117 0.41 -10.29 -18.89
N ASP A 118 0.48 -9.53 -19.98
CA ASP A 118 1.70 -8.89 -20.51
C ASP A 118 1.91 -7.46 -19.98
N ALA A 119 1.08 -7.02 -19.04
CA ALA A 119 1.12 -5.65 -18.54
C ALA A 119 2.43 -5.36 -17.76
N VAL A 120 3.14 -4.29 -18.12
CA VAL A 120 4.45 -3.89 -17.54
C VAL A 120 4.47 -3.88 -16.00
N PRO A 121 5.40 -4.57 -15.31
CA PRO A 121 5.43 -4.63 -13.84
C PRO A 121 5.43 -3.25 -13.18
N LEU A 122 4.72 -3.12 -12.05
CA LEU A 122 4.66 -1.86 -11.27
C LEU A 122 6.02 -1.44 -10.67
N LEU A 123 6.99 -2.35 -10.61
CA LEU A 123 8.25 -2.13 -9.95
C LEU A 123 9.36 -1.78 -10.93
N ARG A 124 9.74 -0.50 -10.96
CA ARG A 124 11.06 -0.03 -11.40
C ARG A 124 11.66 0.75 -10.22
N VAL A 125 12.65 0.18 -9.51
CA VAL A 125 13.37 0.87 -8.42
C VAL A 125 14.70 1.38 -8.94
#